data_AF-A0A961V5N5-F1
#
_entry.id   AF-A0A961V5N5-F1
#
_cell.length_a   1.000
_cell.length_b   1.000
_cell.length_c   1.000
_cell.angle_alpha   90.00
_cell.angle_beta   90.00
_cell.angle_gamma   90.00
#
_symmetry.space_group_name_H-M   'P 1'
#
loop_
_entity.id
_entity.type
_entity.pdbx_description
1 polymer ?
#
loop_
_entity_poly.entity_id
_entity_poly.type
_entity_poly.pdbx_seq_one_letter_code
_entity_poly.pdbx_strand_id
1 'polypeptide(L)'
;IAKNDPVRFKNIFDGQAILRALPGAYLMRGDKTLWLTANTPRSVPFSAPPDTVLPAAENEGVIFASPADRNVVSAIVKLKRFDDIYLVASRPLDPRVLAYLRQTEAGVAEYRNLEEGRGSVQIAFGLMFLGLALILLLSATWIGIGFANRFVSPIRRLISAADRVSEGDLETSVPINKNEGDLANLGKTFNNMTQQLRTQREALLTANKMLDRRRRFTEAVLSGVTAGVIGVDRDGRVTLINRSA
;
A
#
# COMPACT_ATOMS: atom_id res chain seq x y z
N ILE A 1 -29.02 29.13 73.77
CA ILE A 1 -28.81 30.38 72.99
C ILE A 1 -29.78 30.42 71.80
N ALA A 2 -29.73 29.48 70.86
CA ALA A 2 -30.65 29.46 69.70
C ALA A 2 -32.16 29.48 70.06
N LYS A 3 -32.57 28.81 71.15
CA LYS A 3 -33.97 28.80 71.62
C LYS A 3 -34.35 29.97 72.55
N ASN A 4 -33.37 30.65 73.16
CA ASN A 4 -33.63 31.67 74.20
C ASN A 4 -33.39 33.10 73.71
N ASP A 5 -32.60 33.28 72.63
CA ASP A 5 -32.32 34.59 72.02
C ASP A 5 -31.96 34.38 70.53
N PRO A 6 -32.96 34.34 69.64
CA PRO A 6 -32.77 34.06 68.22
C PRO A 6 -32.00 35.18 67.50
N VAL A 7 -32.12 36.42 67.97
CA VAL A 7 -31.42 37.59 67.40
C VAL A 7 -29.93 37.47 67.66
N ARG A 8 -29.54 37.17 68.90
CA ARG A 8 -28.13 36.96 69.26
C ARG A 8 -27.52 35.76 68.53
N PHE A 9 -28.27 34.68 68.35
CA PHE A 9 -27.81 33.53 67.57
C PHE A 9 -27.54 33.89 66.10
N LYS A 10 -28.46 34.62 65.46
CA LYS A 10 -28.29 35.09 64.09
C LYS A 10 -27.03 35.96 63.94
N ASN A 11 -26.80 36.91 64.86
CA ASN A 11 -25.61 37.77 64.83
C ASN A 11 -24.30 36.97 64.94
N ILE A 12 -24.28 35.93 65.78
CA ILE A 12 -23.12 35.03 65.89
C ILE A 12 -22.93 34.24 64.59
N PHE A 13 -24.01 33.73 64.00
CA PHE A 13 -23.95 32.98 62.75
C PHE A 13 -23.45 33.84 61.57
N ASP A 14 -23.98 35.06 61.43
CA ASP A 14 -23.53 36.04 60.44
C ASP A 14 -22.03 36.34 60.63
N GLY A 15 -21.61 36.62 61.87
CA GLY A 15 -20.20 36.87 62.19
C GLY A 15 -19.29 35.67 61.87
N GLN A 16 -19.73 34.44 62.16
CA GLN A 16 -18.97 33.23 61.83
C GLN A 16 -18.88 32.99 60.32
N ALA A 17 -19.94 33.26 59.57
CA ALA A 17 -19.92 33.13 58.11
C ALA A 17 -18.94 34.14 57.47
N ILE A 18 -18.92 35.38 57.97
CA ILE A 18 -17.98 36.43 57.52
C ILE A 18 -16.54 36.06 57.89
N LEU A 19 -16.28 35.68 59.15
CA LEU A 19 -14.93 35.31 59.62
C LEU A 19 -14.33 34.12 58.88
N ARG A 20 -15.17 33.17 58.46
CA ARG A 20 -14.75 31.97 57.71
C ARG A 20 -14.77 32.18 56.20
N ALA A 21 -15.06 33.39 55.73
CA ALA A 21 -15.20 33.72 54.32
C ALA A 21 -16.10 32.72 53.58
N LEU A 22 -17.30 32.51 54.11
CA LEU A 22 -18.35 31.69 53.51
C LEU A 22 -19.32 32.60 52.74
N PRO A 23 -19.29 32.61 51.39
CA PRO A 23 -20.17 33.47 50.59
C PRO A 23 -21.66 33.07 50.66
N GLY A 24 -21.95 31.78 50.80
CA GLY A 24 -23.25 31.28 51.18
C GLY A 24 -23.12 30.43 52.43
N ALA A 25 -23.92 30.72 53.46
CA ALA A 25 -24.02 29.87 54.64
C ALA A 25 -25.48 29.80 55.08
N TYR A 26 -25.99 28.58 55.19
CA TYR A 26 -27.40 28.30 55.47
C TYR A 26 -27.50 27.23 56.53
N LEU A 27 -28.43 27.39 57.45
CA LEU A 27 -28.86 26.33 58.35
C LEU A 27 -30.16 25.76 57.80
N MET A 28 -30.17 24.46 57.55
CA MET A 28 -31.26 23.72 56.93
C MET A 28 -31.69 22.60 57.87
N ARG A 29 -32.99 22.32 57.94
CA ARG A 29 -33.50 21.15 58.66
C ARG A 29 -33.43 19.89 57.77
N GLY A 30 -33.52 18.69 58.33
CA GLY A 30 -33.50 17.43 57.57
C GLY A 30 -34.58 17.30 56.50
N ASP A 31 -35.71 18.00 56.65
CA ASP A 31 -36.77 18.13 55.64
C ASP A 31 -36.44 19.08 54.47
N LYS A 32 -35.18 19.55 54.40
CA LYS A 32 -34.66 20.54 53.45
C LYS A 32 -35.25 21.94 53.58
N THR A 33 -36.02 22.22 54.63
CA THR A 33 -36.49 23.59 54.90
C THR A 33 -35.34 24.45 55.43
N LEU A 34 -35.27 25.67 54.91
CA LEU A 34 -34.28 26.65 55.34
C LEU A 34 -34.69 27.21 56.70
N TRP A 35 -33.84 27.02 57.71
CA TRP A 35 -34.05 27.58 59.05
C TRP A 35 -33.46 28.99 59.17
N LEU A 36 -32.24 29.19 58.67
CA LEU A 36 -31.54 30.46 58.81
C LEU A 36 -30.53 30.69 57.69
N THR A 37 -30.40 31.94 57.23
CA THR A 37 -29.42 32.35 56.22
C THR A 37 -28.47 33.38 56.81
N ALA A 38 -27.18 33.21 56.58
CA ALA A 38 -26.18 34.18 56.98
C ALA A 38 -26.26 35.43 56.09
N ASN A 39 -26.17 36.62 56.68
CA ASN A 39 -26.05 37.86 55.93
C ASN A 39 -24.58 38.12 55.59
N THR A 40 -24.18 37.78 54.36
CA THR A 40 -22.80 37.87 53.88
C THR A 40 -22.70 38.81 52.68
N PRO A 41 -21.60 39.58 52.51
CA PRO A 41 -21.46 40.57 51.43
C PRO A 41 -21.60 40.01 50.00
N ARG A 42 -21.29 38.73 49.79
CA ARG A 42 -21.44 38.03 48.50
C ARG A 42 -22.43 36.89 48.64
N SER A 43 -23.70 37.20 48.89
CA SER A 43 -24.74 36.19 49.07
C SER A 43 -24.88 35.32 47.83
N VAL A 44 -24.61 34.02 47.98
CA VAL A 44 -25.01 33.01 46.99
C VAL A 44 -26.51 32.71 47.21
N PRO A 45 -27.30 32.36 46.19
CA PRO A 45 -28.65 31.82 46.41
C PRO A 45 -28.59 30.40 46.99
N PHE A 46 -29.43 30.09 47.98
CA PHE A 46 -29.55 28.72 48.49
C PHE A 46 -29.93 27.75 47.37
N SER A 47 -29.29 26.58 47.37
CA SER A 47 -29.61 25.45 46.50
C SER A 47 -29.74 24.22 47.39
N ALA A 48 -30.90 23.56 47.31
CA ALA A 48 -31.16 22.39 48.13
C ALA A 48 -30.19 21.26 47.74
N PRO A 49 -29.60 20.57 48.73
CA PRO A 49 -28.75 19.41 48.48
C PRO A 49 -29.54 18.27 47.79
N PRO A 50 -28.90 17.51 46.88
CA PRO A 50 -29.45 16.28 46.34
C PRO A 50 -29.80 15.26 47.44
N ASP A 51 -30.81 14.42 47.22
CA ASP A 51 -31.18 13.38 48.19
C ASP A 51 -30.05 12.39 48.49
N THR A 52 -29.12 12.23 47.55
CA THR A 52 -27.97 11.31 47.67
C THR A 52 -26.96 11.74 48.72
N VAL A 53 -26.88 13.04 49.07
CA VAL A 53 -25.83 13.56 49.96
C VAL A 53 -26.25 13.64 51.42
N LEU A 54 -27.56 13.66 51.71
CA LEU A 54 -28.08 13.77 53.07
C LEU A 54 -27.67 12.58 53.97
N PRO A 55 -27.82 11.31 53.55
CA PRO A 55 -27.42 10.16 54.37
C PRO A 55 -25.91 10.16 54.68
N ALA A 56 -25.09 10.59 53.72
CA ALA A 56 -23.65 10.68 53.90
C ALA A 56 -23.26 11.84 54.84
N ALA A 57 -24.01 12.96 54.79
CA ALA A 57 -23.82 14.14 55.62
C ALA A 57 -24.09 13.92 57.12
N GLU A 58 -24.77 12.82 57.47
CA GLU A 58 -25.06 12.48 58.87
C GLU A 58 -23.80 12.13 59.67
N ASN A 59 -22.82 11.50 59.01
CA ASN A 59 -21.60 11.01 59.63
C ASN A 59 -20.42 11.97 59.41
N GLU A 60 -20.27 12.49 58.18
CA GLU A 60 -19.14 13.33 57.78
C GLU A 60 -19.59 14.49 56.87
N GLY A 61 -18.78 15.53 56.73
CA GLY A 61 -19.08 16.63 55.82
C GLY A 61 -18.94 16.19 54.35
N VAL A 62 -19.94 16.47 53.52
CA VAL A 62 -19.97 16.05 52.11
C VAL A 62 -19.94 17.27 51.20
N ILE A 63 -19.05 17.25 50.20
CA ILE A 63 -18.98 18.26 49.14
C ILE A 63 -19.83 17.78 47.95
N PHE A 64 -20.64 18.66 47.39
CA PHE A 64 -21.47 18.38 46.22
C PHE A 64 -21.51 19.59 45.28
N ALA A 65 -21.64 19.31 43.99
CA ALA A 65 -21.89 20.34 43.01
C ALA A 65 -23.39 20.67 42.98
N SER A 66 -23.73 21.96 42.98
CA SER A 66 -25.09 22.39 42.65
C SER A 66 -25.37 22.11 41.16
N PRO A 67 -26.65 22.04 40.74
CA PRO A 67 -26.99 21.82 39.33
C PRO A 67 -26.26 22.81 38.39
N ALA A 68 -26.02 22.35 37.16
CA ALA A 68 -25.09 22.96 36.20
C ALA A 68 -25.39 24.43 35.82
N ASP A 69 -26.56 24.94 36.18
CA ASP A 69 -27.02 26.31 35.96
C ASP A 69 -26.44 27.32 36.98
N ARG A 70 -25.95 26.86 38.14
CA ARG A 70 -25.58 27.77 39.25
C ARG A 70 -24.09 27.95 39.51
N ASN A 71 -23.20 27.20 38.85
CA ASN A 71 -21.74 27.30 39.00
C ASN A 71 -21.29 27.43 40.47
N VAL A 72 -21.85 26.61 41.36
CA VAL A 72 -21.57 26.68 42.80
C VAL A 72 -21.21 25.30 43.30
N VAL A 73 -20.18 25.22 44.13
CA VAL A 73 -19.88 24.04 44.94
C VAL A 73 -20.37 24.31 46.34
N SER A 74 -21.11 23.35 46.87
CA SER A 74 -21.65 23.41 48.22
C SER A 74 -21.11 22.27 49.06
N ALA A 75 -21.01 22.48 50.37
CA ALA A 75 -20.71 21.45 51.33
C ALA A 75 -21.81 21.40 52.38
N ILE A 76 -22.20 20.20 52.79
CA ILE A 76 -23.21 19.97 53.83
C ILE A 76 -22.59 19.22 55.00
N VAL A 77 -22.91 19.62 56.23
CA VAL A 77 -22.49 18.93 57.45
C VAL A 77 -23.58 18.99 58.52
N LYS A 78 -23.83 17.87 59.21
CA LYS A 78 -24.76 17.82 60.34
C LYS A 78 -24.15 18.49 61.58
N LEU A 79 -24.89 19.38 62.22
CA LEU A 79 -24.46 20.04 63.45
C LEU A 79 -24.75 19.15 64.66
N LYS A 80 -23.75 18.43 65.17
CA LYS A 80 -23.88 17.42 66.25
C LYS A 80 -24.57 17.88 67.54
N ARG A 81 -24.64 19.19 67.82
CA ARG A 81 -25.27 19.77 69.03
C ARG A 81 -26.70 20.29 68.79
N PHE A 82 -27.23 20.08 67.59
CA PHE A 82 -28.56 20.51 67.19
C PHE A 82 -29.31 19.33 66.58
N ASP A 83 -30.54 19.13 67.01
CA ASP A 83 -31.39 18.07 66.48
C ASP A 83 -31.80 18.42 65.05
N ASP A 84 -31.39 17.57 64.10
CA ASP A 84 -31.79 17.63 62.70
C ASP A 84 -31.44 18.95 61.97
N ILE A 85 -30.31 19.57 62.31
CA ILE A 85 -29.83 20.79 61.65
C ILE A 85 -28.53 20.53 60.89
N TYR A 86 -28.51 20.97 59.64
CA TYR A 86 -27.39 20.89 58.72
C TYR A 86 -26.89 22.30 58.39
N LEU A 87 -25.57 22.47 58.37
CA LEU A 87 -24.92 23.65 57.81
C LEU A 87 -24.60 23.37 56.34
N VAL A 88 -25.14 24.19 55.46
CA VAL A 88 -24.81 24.21 54.04
C VAL A 88 -23.96 25.45 53.76
N ALA A 89 -22.74 25.23 53.29
CA ALA A 89 -21.82 26.31 52.90
C ALA A 89 -21.59 26.25 51.40
N SER A 90 -21.79 27.37 50.69
CA SER A 90 -21.75 27.44 49.23
C SER A 90 -20.72 28.45 48.75
N ARG A 91 -19.95 28.08 47.73
CA ARG A 91 -18.96 28.94 47.06
C ARG A 91 -19.17 28.95 45.55
N PRO A 92 -19.14 30.12 44.90
CA PRO A 92 -19.16 30.19 43.45
C PRO A 92 -17.86 29.62 42.88
N LEU A 93 -17.97 28.83 41.81
CA LEU A 93 -16.87 28.44 40.95
C LEU A 93 -16.57 29.58 39.98
N ASP A 94 -15.29 29.87 39.77
CA ASP A 94 -14.86 30.82 38.75
C ASP A 94 -15.21 30.25 37.35
N PRO A 95 -15.99 30.98 36.52
CA PRO A 95 -16.31 30.58 35.16
C PRO A 95 -15.08 30.24 34.31
N ARG A 96 -13.90 30.80 34.64
CA ARG A 96 -12.63 30.50 33.98
C ARG A 96 -12.21 29.05 34.18
N VAL A 97 -12.41 28.47 35.36
CA VAL A 97 -12.06 27.07 35.65
C VAL A 97 -12.95 26.10 34.85
N LEU A 98 -14.24 26.42 34.71
CA LEU A 98 -15.17 25.68 33.84
C LEU A 98 -14.78 25.79 32.36
N ALA A 99 -14.32 26.96 31.92
CA ALA A 99 -13.83 27.16 30.56
C ALA A 99 -12.57 26.30 30.29
N TYR A 100 -11.63 26.24 31.23
CA TYR A 100 -10.43 25.41 31.08
C TYR A 100 -10.74 23.91 31.04
N LEU A 101 -11.71 23.42 31.82
CA LEU A 101 -12.15 22.02 31.76
C LEU A 101 -12.78 21.69 30.40
N ARG A 102 -13.69 22.53 29.90
CA ARG A 102 -14.30 22.34 28.57
C ARG A 102 -13.28 22.43 27.44
N GLN A 103 -12.31 23.32 27.55
CA GLN A 103 -11.23 23.45 26.57
C GLN A 103 -10.29 22.23 26.57
N THR A 104 -10.07 21.62 27.74
CA THR A 104 -9.27 20.40 27.87
C THR A 104 -10.00 19.19 27.27
N GLU A 105 -11.31 19.05 27.50
CA GLU A 105 -12.12 17.99 26.89
C GLU A 105 -12.21 18.12 25.36
N ALA A 106 -12.39 19.34 24.85
CA ALA A 106 -12.42 19.60 23.41
C ALA A 106 -11.07 19.28 22.73
N GLY A 107 -9.96 19.64 23.37
CA GLY A 107 -8.62 19.35 22.85
C GLY A 107 -8.28 17.85 22.80
N VAL A 108 -8.77 17.06 23.76
CA VAL A 108 -8.55 15.60 23.78
C VAL A 108 -9.37 14.90 22.69
N ALA A 109 -10.59 15.37 22.39
CA ALA A 109 -11.41 14.81 21.32
C ALA A 109 -10.79 15.06 19.93
N GLU A 110 -10.25 16.25 19.69
CA GLU A 110 -9.56 16.59 18.44
C GLU A 110 -8.26 15.77 18.27
N TYR A 111 -7.49 15.59 19.35
CA TYR A 111 -6.33 14.69 19.35
C TYR A 111 -6.69 13.24 19.04
N ARG A 112 -7.78 12.71 19.60
CA ARG A 112 -8.26 11.34 19.31
C ARG A 112 -8.65 11.17 17.85
N ASN A 113 -9.33 12.15 17.26
CA ASN A 113 -9.70 12.11 15.84
C ASN A 113 -8.48 12.13 14.91
N LEU A 114 -7.41 12.86 15.26
CA LEU A 114 -6.16 12.88 14.51
C LEU A 114 -5.38 11.56 14.64
N GLU A 115 -5.42 10.92 15.81
CA GLU A 115 -4.83 9.59 16.05
C GLU A 115 -5.57 8.50 15.24
N GLU A 116 -6.90 8.55 15.19
CA GLU A 116 -7.75 7.63 14.42
C GLU A 116 -7.60 7.81 12.89
N GLY A 117 -7.27 9.02 12.42
CA GLY A 117 -7.04 9.31 11.01
C GLY A 117 -5.78 8.69 10.40
N ARG A 118 -4.78 8.34 11.23
CA ARG A 118 -3.48 7.83 10.74
C ARG A 118 -3.59 6.51 9.98
N GLY A 119 -4.45 5.60 10.43
CA GLY A 119 -4.65 4.30 9.79
C GLY A 119 -5.24 4.43 8.38
N SER A 120 -6.25 5.29 8.23
CA SER A 120 -6.88 5.55 6.93
C SER A 120 -5.89 6.16 5.92
N VAL A 121 -5.07 7.11 6.37
CA VAL A 121 -4.03 7.72 5.53
C VAL A 121 -2.98 6.68 5.12
N GLN A 122 -2.51 5.83 6.05
CA GLN A 122 -1.55 4.76 5.73
C GLN A 122 -2.10 3.75 4.72
N ILE A 123 -3.38 3.36 4.83
CA ILE A 123 -4.04 2.47 3.87
C ILE A 123 -4.11 3.14 2.50
N ALA A 124 -4.49 4.42 2.43
CA ALA A 124 -4.57 5.16 1.17
C ALA A 124 -3.20 5.22 0.46
N PHE A 125 -2.13 5.57 1.19
CA PHE A 125 -0.77 5.54 0.64
C PHE A 125 -0.35 4.12 0.23
N GLY A 126 -0.65 3.10 1.04
CA GLY A 126 -0.36 1.70 0.74
C GLY A 126 -1.02 1.23 -0.57
N LEU A 127 -2.31 1.56 -0.76
CA LEU A 127 -3.04 1.25 -1.98
C LEU A 127 -2.49 1.99 -3.20
N MET A 128 -2.07 3.25 -3.03
CA MET A 128 -1.43 4.02 -4.10
C MET A 128 -0.11 3.38 -4.54
N PHE A 129 0.76 3.00 -3.59
CA PHE A 129 2.02 2.33 -3.90
C PHE A 129 1.80 0.94 -4.51
N LEU A 130 0.82 0.18 -4.01
CA LEU A 130 0.46 -1.11 -4.60
C LEU A 130 -0.02 -0.94 -6.05
N GLY A 131 -0.87 0.05 -6.31
CA GLY A 131 -1.31 0.40 -7.66
C GLY A 131 -0.15 0.75 -8.57
N LEU A 132 0.77 1.61 -8.11
CA LEU A 132 1.97 1.98 -8.86
C LEU A 132 2.86 0.76 -9.16
N ALA A 133 3.09 -0.09 -8.16
CA ALA A 133 3.89 -1.30 -8.31
C ALA A 133 3.27 -2.26 -9.34
N LEU A 134 1.95 -2.45 -9.31
CA LEU A 134 1.24 -3.27 -10.28
C LEU A 134 1.33 -2.70 -11.70
N ILE A 135 1.16 -1.40 -11.86
CA ILE A 135 1.31 -0.72 -13.17
C ILE A 135 2.72 -0.94 -13.71
N LEU A 136 3.75 -0.75 -12.88
CA LEU A 136 5.14 -0.96 -13.27
C LEU A 136 5.42 -2.42 -13.63
N LEU A 137 4.93 -3.37 -12.83
CA LEU A 137 5.09 -4.80 -13.07
C LEU A 137 4.44 -5.24 -14.40
N LEU A 138 3.20 -4.80 -14.63
CA LEU A 138 2.47 -5.09 -15.86
C LEU A 138 3.15 -4.44 -17.06
N SER A 139 3.61 -3.20 -16.92
CA SER A 139 4.35 -2.50 -17.99
C SER A 139 5.65 -3.22 -18.35
N ALA A 140 6.42 -3.63 -17.35
CA ALA A 140 7.67 -4.38 -17.57
C ALA A 140 7.39 -5.73 -18.25
N THR A 141 6.37 -6.46 -17.82
CA THR A 141 5.96 -7.73 -18.41
C THR A 141 5.52 -7.53 -19.87
N TRP A 142 4.72 -6.50 -20.14
CA TRP A 142 4.25 -6.17 -21.48
C TRP A 142 5.39 -5.82 -22.43
N ILE A 143 6.33 -4.99 -21.98
CA ILE A 143 7.54 -4.63 -22.74
C ILE A 143 8.39 -5.87 -22.99
N GLY A 144 8.56 -6.75 -22.00
CA GLY A 144 9.32 -7.99 -22.13
C GLY A 144 8.75 -8.93 -23.20
N ILE A 145 7.43 -9.12 -23.20
CA ILE A 145 6.74 -9.90 -24.24
C ILE A 145 6.92 -9.25 -25.62
N GLY A 146 6.78 -7.92 -25.71
CA GLY A 146 7.02 -7.17 -26.93
C GLY A 146 8.45 -7.35 -27.47
N PHE A 147 9.44 -7.31 -26.59
CA PHE A 147 10.85 -7.52 -26.93
C PHE A 147 11.12 -8.95 -27.44
N ALA A 148 10.56 -9.97 -26.77
CA ALA A 148 10.70 -11.36 -27.19
C ALA A 148 10.12 -11.59 -28.60
N ASN A 149 8.96 -11.01 -28.88
CA ASN A 149 8.30 -11.13 -30.19
C ASN A 149 9.06 -10.38 -31.28
N ARG A 150 9.64 -9.21 -30.97
CA ARG A 150 10.30 -8.35 -31.97
C ARG A 150 11.73 -8.77 -32.29
N PHE A 151 12.47 -9.30 -31.33
CA PHE A 151 13.91 -9.59 -31.50
C PHE A 151 14.24 -11.07 -31.30
N VAL A 152 13.82 -11.67 -30.19
CA VAL A 152 14.23 -13.05 -29.84
C VAL A 152 13.65 -14.08 -30.81
N SER A 153 12.37 -13.94 -31.16
CA SER A 153 11.68 -14.89 -32.06
C SER A 153 12.28 -14.92 -33.47
N PRO A 154 12.51 -13.77 -34.16
CA PRO A 154 13.18 -13.77 -35.46
C PRO A 154 14.59 -14.35 -35.43
N ILE A 155 15.39 -14.04 -34.40
CA ILE A 155 16.74 -14.58 -34.24
C ILE A 155 16.70 -16.10 -34.11
N ARG A 156 15.81 -16.65 -33.29
CA ARG A 156 15.65 -18.11 -33.15
C ARG A 156 15.29 -18.78 -34.48
N ARG A 157 14.39 -18.19 -35.27
CA ARG A 157 14.06 -18.72 -36.61
C ARG A 157 15.26 -18.74 -37.54
N LEU A 158 16.09 -17.70 -37.50
CA LEU A 158 17.32 -17.62 -38.30
C LEU A 158 18.33 -18.70 -37.86
N ILE A 159 18.53 -18.88 -36.55
CA ILE A 159 19.40 -19.93 -35.99
C ILE A 159 18.92 -21.31 -36.44
N SER A 160 17.64 -21.63 -36.25
CA SER A 160 17.10 -22.93 -36.65
C SER A 160 17.19 -23.19 -38.16
N ALA A 161 17.04 -22.16 -38.99
CA ALA A 161 17.25 -22.31 -40.44
C ALA A 161 18.73 -22.53 -40.78
N ALA A 162 19.64 -21.83 -40.11
CA ALA A 162 21.09 -22.00 -40.30
C ALA A 162 21.54 -23.41 -39.89
N ASP A 163 21.02 -23.96 -38.79
CA ASP A 163 21.30 -25.32 -38.34
C ASP A 163 20.88 -26.34 -39.42
N ARG A 164 19.67 -26.22 -39.98
CA ARG A 164 19.21 -27.07 -41.09
C ARG A 164 20.10 -26.97 -42.34
N VAL A 165 20.51 -25.76 -42.71
CA VAL A 165 21.45 -25.56 -43.83
C VAL A 165 22.78 -26.25 -43.55
N SER A 166 23.26 -26.22 -42.30
CA SER A 166 24.52 -26.88 -41.90
C SER A 166 24.44 -28.41 -42.00
N GLU A 167 23.25 -28.97 -41.82
CA GLU A 167 22.95 -30.41 -42.02
C GLU A 167 22.78 -30.78 -43.50
N GLY A 168 22.87 -29.80 -44.41
CA GLY A 168 22.82 -30.01 -45.86
C GLY A 168 21.44 -29.83 -46.50
N ASP A 169 20.44 -29.39 -45.72
CA ASP A 169 19.10 -29.05 -46.20
C ASP A 169 19.06 -27.60 -46.73
N LEU A 170 19.22 -27.46 -48.05
CA LEU A 170 19.22 -26.17 -48.74
C LEU A 170 17.82 -25.71 -49.20
N GLU A 171 16.77 -26.47 -48.89
CA GLU A 171 15.38 -26.10 -49.21
C GLU A 171 14.74 -25.27 -48.09
N THR A 172 15.38 -25.20 -46.92
CA THR A 172 14.91 -24.37 -45.80
C THR A 172 15.02 -22.87 -46.12
N SER A 173 14.08 -22.08 -45.59
CA SER A 173 14.12 -20.61 -45.70
C SER A 173 13.60 -19.96 -44.43
N VAL A 174 14.04 -18.73 -44.19
CA VAL A 174 13.61 -17.91 -43.06
C VAL A 174 12.41 -17.07 -43.48
N PRO A 175 11.25 -17.17 -42.80
CA PRO A 175 10.10 -16.31 -43.05
C PRO A 175 10.45 -14.84 -42.75
N ILE A 176 10.11 -13.94 -43.68
CA ILE A 176 10.43 -12.51 -43.57
C ILE A 176 9.17 -11.73 -43.21
N ASN A 177 9.22 -10.98 -42.11
CA ASN A 177 8.19 -10.02 -41.74
C ASN A 177 8.73 -8.59 -41.87
N LYS A 178 8.01 -7.72 -42.61
CA LYS A 178 8.42 -6.32 -42.82
C LYS A 178 8.55 -5.53 -41.51
N ASN A 179 7.83 -5.93 -40.46
CA ASN A 179 7.84 -5.24 -39.17
C ASN A 179 9.11 -5.52 -38.34
N GLU A 180 9.96 -6.45 -38.78
CA GLU A 180 11.20 -6.85 -38.10
C GLU A 180 12.41 -5.97 -38.47
N GLY A 181 12.23 -4.97 -39.35
CA GLY A 181 13.27 -3.99 -39.69
C GLY A 181 14.53 -4.67 -40.23
N ASP A 182 15.68 -4.43 -39.59
CA ASP A 182 16.97 -4.97 -40.02
C ASP A 182 17.05 -6.50 -39.94
N LEU A 183 16.29 -7.14 -39.04
CA LEU A 183 16.22 -8.61 -38.99
C LEU A 183 15.54 -9.19 -40.23
N ALA A 184 14.60 -8.46 -40.82
CA ALA A 184 13.99 -8.83 -42.10
C ALA A 184 15.04 -8.82 -43.23
N ASN A 185 15.92 -7.83 -43.22
CA ASN A 185 17.03 -7.74 -44.18
C ASN A 185 18.03 -8.88 -44.00
N LEU A 186 18.37 -9.24 -42.75
CA LEU A 186 19.22 -10.40 -42.46
C LEU A 186 18.61 -11.70 -42.98
N GLY A 187 17.32 -11.93 -42.73
CA GLY A 187 16.60 -13.10 -43.25
C GLY A 187 16.60 -13.15 -44.78
N LYS A 188 16.44 -12.00 -45.45
CA LYS A 188 16.52 -11.90 -46.91
C LYS A 188 17.91 -12.25 -47.43
N THR A 189 18.97 -11.73 -46.81
CA THR A 189 20.36 -12.03 -47.17
C THR A 189 20.66 -13.51 -46.95
N PHE A 190 20.23 -14.10 -45.84
CA PHE A 190 20.36 -15.54 -45.58
C PHE A 190 19.69 -16.40 -46.65
N ASN A 191 18.43 -16.08 -47.00
CA ASN A 191 17.71 -16.82 -48.05
C ASN A 191 18.41 -16.71 -49.41
N ASN A 192 18.94 -15.53 -49.76
CA ASN A 192 19.70 -15.33 -51.00
C ASN A 192 20.99 -16.19 -51.02
N MET A 193 21.75 -16.22 -49.92
CA MET A 193 22.96 -17.04 -49.83
C MET A 193 22.64 -18.53 -49.97
N THR A 194 21.58 -19.00 -49.31
CA THR A 194 21.15 -20.41 -49.38
C THR A 194 20.68 -20.78 -50.80
N GLN A 195 19.96 -19.89 -51.47
CA GLN A 195 19.55 -20.08 -52.86
C GLN A 195 20.76 -20.16 -53.82
N GLN A 196 21.78 -19.33 -53.59
CA GLN A 196 23.03 -19.38 -54.37
C GLN A 196 23.78 -20.68 -54.16
N LEU A 197 23.92 -21.14 -52.91
CA LEU A 197 24.53 -22.44 -52.57
C LEU A 197 23.79 -23.59 -53.25
N ARG A 198 22.45 -23.58 -53.21
CA ARG A 198 21.62 -24.60 -53.87
C ARG A 198 21.86 -24.63 -55.37
N THR A 199 21.83 -23.46 -56.01
CA THR A 199 22.06 -23.32 -57.46
C THR A 199 23.46 -23.82 -57.85
N GLN A 200 24.48 -23.49 -57.06
CA GLN A 200 25.85 -23.97 -57.29
C GLN A 200 25.96 -25.49 -57.14
N ARG A 201 25.33 -26.08 -56.12
CA ARG A 201 25.29 -27.54 -55.93
C ARG A 201 24.60 -28.24 -57.11
N GLU A 202 23.45 -27.73 -57.56
CA GLU A 202 22.74 -28.26 -58.73
C GLU A 202 23.58 -28.18 -60.01
N ALA A 203 24.29 -27.08 -60.21
CA ALA A 203 25.21 -26.91 -61.33
C ALA A 203 26.37 -27.93 -61.27
N LEU A 204 26.97 -28.12 -60.10
CA LEU A 204 28.04 -29.11 -59.88
C LEU A 204 27.55 -30.55 -60.11
N LEU A 205 26.33 -30.89 -59.66
CA LEU A 205 25.72 -32.20 -59.89
C LEU A 205 25.43 -32.43 -61.39
N THR A 206 24.94 -31.40 -62.08
CA THR A 206 24.66 -31.46 -63.52
C THR A 206 25.96 -31.63 -64.32
N ALA A 207 27.01 -30.90 -63.97
CA ALA A 207 28.34 -31.03 -64.57
C ALA A 207 28.92 -32.44 -64.36
N ASN A 208 28.85 -32.99 -63.14
CA ASN A 208 29.27 -34.36 -62.86
C ASN A 208 28.52 -35.39 -63.71
N LYS A 209 27.18 -35.28 -63.80
CA LYS A 209 26.38 -36.18 -64.66
C LYS A 209 26.78 -36.09 -66.14
N MET A 210 27.16 -34.90 -66.62
CA MET A 210 27.62 -34.72 -68.00
C MET A 210 29.01 -35.32 -68.22
N LEU A 211 29.93 -35.17 -67.26
CA LEU A 211 31.24 -35.82 -67.28
C LEU A 211 31.10 -37.36 -67.30
N ASP A 212 30.23 -37.92 -66.46
CA ASP A 212 29.99 -39.37 -66.42
C ASP A 212 29.39 -39.90 -67.72
N ARG A 213 28.46 -39.16 -68.33
CA ARG A 213 27.90 -39.51 -69.65
C ARG A 213 28.98 -39.47 -70.73
N ARG A 214 29.82 -38.44 -70.73
CA ARG A 214 30.94 -38.30 -71.69
C ARG A 214 31.96 -39.43 -71.52
N ARG A 215 32.32 -39.77 -70.29
CA ARG A 215 33.21 -40.90 -69.98
C ARG A 215 32.68 -42.22 -70.53
N ARG A 216 31.42 -42.58 -70.20
CA ARG A 216 30.78 -43.81 -70.68
C ARG A 216 30.67 -43.86 -72.20
N PHE A 217 30.40 -42.73 -72.85
CA PHE A 217 30.38 -42.65 -74.31
C PHE A 217 31.77 -42.95 -74.90
N THR A 218 32.82 -42.32 -74.37
CA THR A 218 34.20 -42.59 -74.82
C THR A 218 34.62 -44.05 -74.61
N GLU A 219 34.29 -44.65 -73.47
CA GLU A 219 34.54 -46.07 -73.19
C GLU A 219 33.79 -46.98 -74.18
N ALA A 220 32.50 -46.71 -74.43
CA ALA A 220 31.70 -47.47 -75.40
C ALA A 220 32.26 -47.36 -76.83
N VAL A 221 32.63 -46.15 -77.26
CA VAL A 221 33.26 -45.92 -78.57
C VAL A 221 34.58 -46.71 -78.68
N LEU A 222 35.46 -46.63 -77.68
CA LEU A 222 36.74 -47.35 -77.69
C LEU A 222 36.56 -48.87 -77.72
N SER A 223 35.52 -49.40 -77.05
CA SER A 223 35.19 -50.83 -77.07
C SER A 223 34.63 -51.32 -78.41
N GLY A 224 34.03 -50.43 -79.20
CA GLY A 224 33.46 -50.75 -80.52
C GLY A 224 34.44 -50.66 -81.69
N VAL A 225 35.65 -50.13 -81.47
CA VAL A 225 36.69 -50.04 -82.51
C VAL A 225 37.37 -51.41 -82.67
N THR A 226 37.41 -51.92 -83.90
CA THR A 226 38.05 -53.19 -84.27
C THR A 226 39.58 -53.13 -84.23
N ALA A 227 40.18 -51.94 -84.34
CA ALA A 227 41.61 -51.74 -84.14
C ALA A 227 41.97 -51.69 -82.65
N GLY A 228 43.13 -52.26 -82.28
CA GLY A 228 43.69 -52.12 -80.95
C GLY A 228 44.11 -50.67 -80.67
N VAL A 229 43.63 -50.10 -79.56
CA VAL A 229 43.96 -48.74 -79.11
C VAL A 229 44.69 -48.83 -77.77
N ILE A 230 45.94 -48.37 -77.75
CA ILE A 230 46.80 -48.32 -76.56
C ILE A 230 47.19 -46.87 -76.29
N GLY A 231 46.77 -46.33 -75.14
CA GLY A 231 47.20 -45.03 -74.64
C GLY A 231 48.45 -45.17 -73.76
N VAL A 232 49.41 -44.26 -73.91
CA VAL A 232 50.68 -44.24 -73.15
C VAL A 232 50.90 -42.86 -72.54
N ASP A 233 51.46 -42.81 -71.32
CA ASP A 233 51.85 -41.56 -70.67
C ASP A 233 53.20 -41.02 -71.18
N ARG A 234 53.65 -39.89 -70.61
CA ARG A 234 54.94 -39.25 -70.97
C ARG A 234 56.16 -40.10 -70.63
N ASP A 235 56.01 -41.10 -69.76
CA ASP A 235 57.06 -42.04 -69.35
C ASP A 235 56.96 -43.37 -70.10
N GLY A 236 56.09 -43.46 -71.11
CA GLY A 236 55.90 -44.64 -71.95
C GLY A 236 55.12 -45.78 -71.27
N ARG A 237 54.44 -45.52 -70.15
CA ARG A 237 53.61 -46.54 -69.47
C ARG A 237 52.21 -46.57 -70.06
N VAL A 238 51.67 -47.77 -70.25
CA VAL A 238 50.32 -47.95 -70.78
C VAL A 238 49.29 -47.46 -69.76
N THR A 239 48.42 -46.55 -70.19
CA THR A 239 47.37 -45.92 -69.37
C THR A 239 45.96 -46.34 -69.78
N LEU A 240 45.77 -46.83 -71.01
CA LEU A 240 44.48 -47.27 -71.52
C LEU A 240 44.65 -48.35 -72.59
N ILE A 241 43.82 -49.39 -72.57
CA ILE A 241 43.76 -50.46 -73.57
C ILE A 241 42.28 -50.73 -73.89
N ASN A 242 41.93 -50.89 -75.17
CA ASN A 242 40.61 -51.39 -75.57
C ASN A 242 40.61 -52.93 -75.70
N ARG A 243 39.41 -53.55 -75.75
CA ARG A 243 39.26 -55.02 -75.78
C ARG A 243 39.87 -55.68 -77.04
N SER A 244 40.06 -54.92 -78.11
CA SER A 244 40.59 -55.40 -79.39
C SER A 244 42.13 -55.38 -79.47
N ALA A 245 42.83 -54.78 -78.48
CA ALA A 245 44.29 -54.68 -78.40
C ALA A 245 44.94 -55.86 -77.67
#